data_AF-A0A964LE39-F1
#
_entry.id   AF-A0A964LE39-F1
#
_cell.length_a   1.000
_cell.length_b   1.000
_cell.length_c   1.000
_cell.angle_alpha   90.00
_cell.angle_beta   90.00
_cell.angle_gamma   90.00
#
_symmetry.space_group_name_H-M   'P 1'
#
loop_
_entity.id
_entity.type
_entity.pdbx_description
1 polymer ?
#
loop_
_entity_poly.entity_id
_entity_poly.type
_entity_poly.pdbx_seq_one_letter_code
_entity_poly.pdbx_strand_id
1 'polypeptide(L)'
;MYPDSTFGGRATLSLLYPGPDGPVATERYEMFREGIQLSEAIRFIRRAIEGKKLGDELQERAKRSLDDRAKLFAEGAFALRHMPAAEDAKLLALAGEVARELEGKKK
;
A
#
# COMPACT_ATOMS: atom_id res chain seq x y z
N MET A 1 -31.82 -17.38 9.11
CA MET A 1 -31.84 -16.24 8.16
C MET A 1 -32.31 -15.04 8.96
N TYR A 2 -31.45 -14.03 9.17
CA TYR A 2 -31.80 -12.87 10.01
C TYR A 2 -32.74 -11.92 9.23
N PRO A 3 -33.84 -11.46 9.84
CA PRO A 3 -34.91 -10.76 9.12
C PRO A 3 -34.56 -9.34 8.61
N ASP A 4 -33.44 -8.73 9.05
CA ASP A 4 -33.05 -7.37 8.65
C ASP A 4 -31.87 -7.29 7.66
N SER A 5 -31.39 -8.43 7.13
CA SER A 5 -30.35 -8.42 6.08
C SER A 5 -30.95 -8.14 4.71
N THR A 6 -31.54 -6.95 4.54
CA THR A 6 -31.98 -6.44 3.24
C THR A 6 -30.76 -6.21 2.36
N PHE A 7 -30.52 -7.14 1.42
CA PHE A 7 -29.54 -7.08 0.33
C PHE A 7 -28.06 -6.88 0.75
N GLY A 8 -27.21 -7.82 0.35
CA GLY A 8 -25.76 -7.73 0.56
C GLY A 8 -25.19 -6.41 0.05
N GLY A 9 -24.59 -5.63 0.95
CA GLY A 9 -23.73 -4.51 0.61
C GLY A 9 -24.40 -3.14 0.62
N ARG A 10 -24.61 -2.56 1.81
CA ARG A 10 -24.56 -1.09 1.97
C ARG A 10 -23.10 -0.64 1.79
N ALA A 11 -22.61 -0.69 0.54
CA ALA A 11 -21.21 -0.47 0.23
C ALA A 11 -20.70 0.90 0.71
N THR A 12 -21.56 1.89 0.87
CA THR A 12 -21.18 3.22 1.34
C THR A 12 -21.15 3.38 2.87
N LEU A 13 -21.76 2.46 3.64
CA LEU A 13 -21.94 2.65 5.10
C LEU A 13 -21.01 1.81 5.97
N SER A 14 -20.47 0.70 5.45
CA SER A 14 -19.53 -0.15 6.20
C SER A 14 -18.51 -0.79 5.27
N LEU A 15 -17.28 -0.95 5.76
CA LEU A 15 -16.24 -1.77 5.12
C LEU A 15 -16.26 -3.23 5.62
N LEU A 16 -16.92 -3.52 6.74
CA LEU A 16 -16.94 -4.84 7.37
C LEU A 16 -18.35 -5.46 7.27
N TYR A 17 -18.39 -6.79 7.21
CA TYR A 17 -19.63 -7.55 7.27
C TYR A 17 -19.92 -7.97 8.73
N PRO A 18 -21.18 -7.90 9.21
CA PRO A 18 -21.52 -8.40 10.55
C PRO A 18 -21.63 -9.93 10.53
N GLY A 19 -20.54 -10.62 10.90
CA GLY A 19 -20.52 -12.07 11.07
C GLY A 19 -21.11 -12.53 12.42
N PRO A 20 -21.38 -13.84 12.58
CA PRO A 20 -21.97 -14.39 13.81
C PRO A 20 -21.12 -14.16 15.06
N ASP A 21 -19.80 -14.11 14.91
CA ASP A 21 -18.84 -13.91 16.01
C ASP A 21 -18.19 -12.52 16.00
N GLY A 22 -18.68 -11.60 15.16
CA GLY A 22 -18.16 -10.24 15.04
C GLY A 22 -17.85 -9.80 13.61
N PRO A 23 -17.17 -8.65 13.43
CA PRO A 23 -16.89 -8.09 12.11
C PRO A 23 -15.98 -9.00 11.27
N VAL A 24 -16.39 -9.25 10.03
CA VAL A 24 -15.63 -10.04 9.05
C VAL A 24 -15.10 -9.10 7.97
N ALA A 25 -13.83 -9.27 7.63
CA ALA A 25 -13.18 -8.54 6.55
C ALA A 25 -13.92 -8.75 5.22
N THR A 26 -14.11 -7.68 4.47
CA THR A 26 -14.64 -7.74 3.10
C THR A 26 -13.53 -7.37 2.11
N GLU A 27 -13.73 -7.67 0.83
CA GLU A 27 -12.81 -7.28 -0.24
C GLU A 27 -12.45 -5.79 -0.18
N ARG A 28 -13.43 -4.90 0.02
CA ARG A 28 -13.18 -3.44 0.12
C ARG A 28 -12.39 -3.06 1.36
N TYR A 29 -12.55 -3.79 2.46
CA TYR A 29 -11.71 -3.61 3.64
C TYR A 29 -10.26 -4.03 3.35
N GLU A 30 -10.05 -5.15 2.67
CA GLU A 30 -8.70 -5.60 2.28
C GLU A 30 -8.04 -4.62 1.31
N MET A 31 -8.77 -4.12 0.31
CA MET A 31 -8.28 -3.05 -0.58
C MET A 31 -7.87 -1.78 0.19
N PHE A 32 -8.65 -1.39 1.20
CA PHE A 32 -8.31 -0.26 2.05
C PHE A 32 -7.06 -0.53 2.90
N ARG A 33 -6.97 -1.72 3.51
CA ARG A 33 -5.82 -2.16 4.32
C ARG A 33 -4.54 -2.18 3.49
N GLU A 34 -4.59 -2.74 2.28
CA GLU A 34 -3.46 -2.76 1.35
C GLU A 34 -3.05 -1.34 0.92
N GLY A 35 -4.04 -0.47 0.62
CA GLY A 35 -3.79 0.94 0.32
C GLY A 35 -3.03 1.68 1.43
N ILE A 36 -3.34 1.40 2.70
CA ILE A 36 -2.59 1.93 3.84
C ILE A 36 -1.14 1.41 3.84
N GLN A 37 -0.94 0.11 3.66
CA GLN A 37 0.41 -0.48 3.66
C GLN A 37 1.30 0.14 2.57
N LEU A 38 0.76 0.35 1.37
CA LEU A 38 1.47 0.99 0.27
C LEU A 38 1.76 2.46 0.56
N SER A 39 0.83 3.19 1.17
CA SER A 39 1.01 4.59 1.56
C SER A 39 2.14 4.76 2.59
N GLU A 40 2.19 3.88 3.59
CA GLU A 40 3.27 3.88 4.58
C GLU A 40 4.62 3.49 3.97
N ALA A 41 4.66 2.54 3.03
CA ALA A 41 5.88 2.18 2.31
C ALA A 41 6.45 3.37 1.51
N ILE A 42 5.59 4.08 0.77
CA ILE A 42 5.97 5.29 0.03
C ILE A 42 6.55 6.35 0.98
N ARG A 43 5.83 6.61 2.07
CA ARG A 43 6.24 7.59 3.09
C ARG A 43 7.58 7.21 3.74
N PHE A 44 7.77 5.93 4.05
CA PHE A 44 8.99 5.40 4.64
C PHE A 44 10.21 5.59 3.72
N ILE A 45 10.10 5.17 2.46
CA ILE A 45 11.17 5.32 1.46
C ILE A 45 11.51 6.79 1.26
N ARG A 46 10.49 7.65 1.11
CA ARG A 46 10.70 9.09 0.92
C ARG A 46 11.45 9.74 2.08
N ARG A 47 11.10 9.40 3.32
CA ARG A 47 11.83 9.87 4.51
C ARG A 47 13.29 9.41 4.54
N ALA A 48 13.57 8.20 4.07
CA ALA A 48 14.93 7.69 3.99
C ALA A 48 15.79 8.46 2.96
N ILE A 49 15.19 8.80 1.81
CA ILE A 49 15.81 9.64 0.77
C ILE A 49 16.05 11.07 1.31
N GLU A 50 15.04 11.70 1.88
CA GLU A 50 15.13 13.07 2.42
C GLU A 50 16.16 13.18 3.55
N GLY A 51 16.30 12.12 4.36
CA GLY A 51 17.31 12.02 5.40
C GLY A 51 18.74 11.76 4.89
N LYS A 52 18.96 11.57 3.58
CA LYS A 52 20.25 11.18 2.97
C LYS A 52 20.89 9.97 3.65
N LYS A 53 20.06 9.01 4.05
CA LYS A 53 20.48 7.85 4.84
C LYS A 53 20.79 6.60 4.01
N LEU A 54 20.69 6.69 2.68
CA LEU A 54 20.84 5.57 1.75
C LEU A 54 22.14 5.72 0.95
N GLY A 55 22.73 4.60 0.54
CA GLY A 55 23.82 4.59 -0.43
C GLY A 55 23.34 5.06 -1.80
N ASP A 56 24.24 5.59 -2.61
CA ASP A 56 23.90 6.27 -3.87
C ASP A 56 23.07 5.38 -4.82
N GLU A 57 23.44 4.10 -4.96
CA GLU A 57 22.73 3.16 -5.83
C GLU A 57 21.28 2.91 -5.35
N LEU A 58 21.09 2.60 -4.06
CA LEU A 58 19.75 2.34 -3.52
C LEU A 58 18.89 3.61 -3.53
N GLN A 59 19.50 4.76 -3.27
CA GLN A 59 18.83 6.04 -3.31
C GLN A 59 18.28 6.36 -4.71
N GLU A 60 19.09 6.19 -5.76
CA GLU A 60 18.66 6.45 -7.14
C GLU A 60 17.58 5.48 -7.60
N ARG A 61 17.70 4.20 -7.24
CA ARG A 61 16.64 3.20 -7.47
C ARG A 61 15.34 3.57 -6.77
N ALA A 62 15.43 4.02 -5.51
CA ALA A 62 14.27 4.40 -4.72
C ALA A 62 13.56 5.65 -5.27
N LYS A 63 14.32 6.67 -5.68
CA LYS A 63 13.77 7.85 -6.37
C LYS A 63 13.03 7.46 -7.64
N ARG A 64 13.67 6.69 -8.51
CA ARG A 64 13.07 6.23 -9.77
C ARG A 64 11.77 5.48 -9.54
N SER A 65 11.74 4.57 -8.56
CA SER A 65 10.53 3.82 -8.24
C SER A 65 9.37 4.71 -7.77
N LEU A 66 9.65 5.78 -7.00
CA LEU A 66 8.63 6.73 -6.57
C LEU A 66 8.17 7.64 -7.72
N ASP A 67 9.08 8.07 -8.58
CA ASP A 67 8.78 8.90 -9.75
C ASP A 67 7.92 8.14 -10.78
N ASP A 68 8.30 6.90 -11.11
CA ASP A 68 7.53 6.03 -12.01
C ASP A 68 6.11 5.82 -11.47
N ARG A 69 5.98 5.59 -10.16
CA ARG A 69 4.67 5.45 -9.51
C ARG A 69 3.85 6.74 -9.58
N ALA A 70 4.46 7.89 -9.31
CA ALA A 70 3.79 9.18 -9.36
C ALA A 70 3.27 9.48 -10.77
N LYS A 71 4.06 9.15 -11.80
CA LYS A 71 3.68 9.26 -13.20
C LYS A 71 2.47 8.38 -13.52
N LEU A 72 2.53 7.10 -13.17
CA LEU A 72 1.41 6.17 -13.37
C LEU A 72 0.12 6.65 -12.66
N PHE A 73 0.26 7.26 -11.49
CA PHE A 73 -0.87 7.86 -10.77
C PHE A 73 -1.46 9.06 -11.52
N ALA A 74 -0.62 9.99 -11.97
CA ALA A 74 -1.06 11.14 -12.75
C ALA A 74 -1.72 10.74 -14.09
N GLU A 75 -1.27 9.65 -14.70
CA GLU A 75 -1.82 9.10 -15.95
C GLU A 75 -3.11 8.29 -15.74
N GLY A 76 -3.58 8.14 -14.50
CA GLY A 76 -4.80 7.40 -14.18
C GLY A 76 -4.64 5.87 -14.29
N ALA A 77 -3.41 5.36 -14.35
CA ALA A 77 -3.13 3.93 -14.49
C ALA A 77 -3.51 3.11 -13.25
N PHE A 78 -3.87 3.75 -12.12
CA PHE A 78 -4.40 3.11 -10.92
C PHE A 78 -5.93 3.08 -10.84
N ALA A 79 -6.64 3.43 -11.92
CA ALA A 79 -8.07 3.15 -12.02
C ALA A 79 -8.33 1.63 -11.92
N LEU A 80 -9.48 1.23 -11.36
CA LEU A 80 -9.95 -0.14 -11.05
C LEU A 80 -9.60 -1.25 -12.06
N ARG A 81 -9.27 -0.89 -13.31
CA ARG A 81 -8.98 -1.81 -14.42
C ARG A 81 -7.56 -2.38 -14.44
N HIS A 82 -6.60 -1.79 -13.72
CA HIS A 82 -5.18 -2.10 -13.87
C HIS A 82 -4.46 -2.43 -12.55
N MET A 83 -5.18 -2.93 -11.52
CA MET A 83 -4.63 -3.28 -10.19
C MET A 83 -3.18 -3.78 -10.25
N PRO A 84 -2.19 -2.94 -9.94
CA PRO A 84 -0.80 -3.19 -10.31
C PRO A 84 -0.10 -3.95 -9.18
N ALA A 85 -0.61 -5.15 -8.87
CA ALA A 85 -0.15 -5.97 -7.75
C ALA A 85 1.36 -6.30 -7.84
N ALA A 86 1.88 -6.47 -9.06
CA ALA A 86 3.31 -6.73 -9.29
C ALA A 86 4.16 -5.50 -8.95
N GLU A 87 3.72 -4.29 -9.30
CA GLU A 87 4.38 -3.03 -8.99
C GLU A 87 4.33 -2.73 -7.49
N ASP A 88 3.21 -3.02 -6.85
CA ASP A 88 3.02 -2.89 -5.41
C ASP A 88 3.94 -3.85 -4.63
N ALA A 89 4.10 -5.09 -5.09
CA ALA A 89 5.06 -6.02 -4.51
C ALA A 89 6.51 -5.52 -4.65
N LYS A 90 6.90 -4.94 -5.79
CA LYS A 90 8.23 -4.34 -5.99
C LYS A 90 8.48 -3.18 -5.02
N LEU A 91 7.47 -2.33 -4.80
CA LEU A 91 7.55 -1.22 -3.84
C LEU A 91 7.76 -1.73 -2.40
N LEU A 92 7.02 -2.76 -1.98
CA LEU A 92 7.16 -3.35 -0.65
C LEU A 92 8.52 -4.04 -0.48
N ALA A 93 9.03 -4.72 -1.50
CA ALA A 93 10.36 -5.32 -1.49
C ALA A 93 11.45 -4.25 -1.34
N LEU A 94 11.34 -3.14 -2.09
CA LEU A 94 12.24 -2.00 -1.98
C LEU A 94 12.20 -1.36 -0.59
N ALA A 95 11.02 -1.23 0.03
CA ALA A 95 10.91 -0.77 1.41
C ALA A 95 11.67 -1.70 2.39
N GLY A 96 11.62 -3.01 2.16
CA GLY A 96 12.42 -3.99 2.92
C GLY A 96 13.93 -3.83 2.72
N GLU A 97 14.40 -3.53 1.52
CA GLU A 97 15.81 -3.21 1.26
C GLU A 97 16.26 -1.95 1.99
N VAL A 98 15.46 -0.87 1.90
CA VAL A 98 15.70 0.39 2.62
C VAL A 98 15.75 0.15 4.12
N ALA A 99 14.84 -0.65 4.68
CA ALA A 99 14.83 -0.97 6.11
C ALA A 99 16.12 -1.68 6.55
N ARG A 100 16.58 -2.68 5.79
CA ARG A 100 17.83 -3.40 6.08
C ARG A 100 19.05 -2.49 6.06
N GLU A 101 19.15 -1.58 5.10
CA GLU A 101 20.29 -0.65 5.06
C GLU A 101 20.27 0.32 6.25
N LEU A 102 19.10 0.85 6.61
CA LEU A 102 18.95 1.75 7.76
C LEU A 102 19.27 1.05 9.09
N GLU A 103 18.94 -0.23 9.23
CA GLU A 103 19.34 -1.03 10.40
C GLU A 103 20.83 -1.33 10.43
N GLY A 104 21.43 -1.62 9.27
CA GLY A 104 22.88 -1.84 9.14
C GLY A 104 23.71 -0.62 9.57
N LYS A 105 23.20 0.59 9.33
CA LYS A 105 23.85 1.86 9.76
C LYS A 105 23.64 2.23 11.23
N LYS A 106 22.78 1.53 11.97
CA LYS A 106 22.56 1.76 13.40
C LYS A 106 23.50 0.93 14.31
N LYS A 107 24.16 -0.08 13.75
CA LYS A 107 25.21 -0.87 14.42
C LYS A 107 26.55 -0.18 14.27
#